data_AF-A0A1B6JRV7-F1
#
_entry.id   AF-A0A1B6JRV7-F1
#
_cell.length_a   1.000
_cell.length_b   1.000
_cell.length_c   1.000
_cell.angle_alpha   90.00
_cell.angle_beta   90.00
_cell.angle_gamma   90.00
#
_symmetry.space_group_name_H-M   'P 1'
#
loop_
_entity.id
_entity.type
_entity.pdbx_description
1 polymer ?
#
loop_
_entity_poly.entity_id
_entity_poly.type
_entity_poly.pdbx_seq_one_letter_code
_entity_poly.pdbx_strand_id
1 'polypeptide(L)'
;MTPTEEYYLKIRNKLDDLGYLQPLSFESVLLVDKLLEDLLNTKKGLQHYKNVAQQSMEACSELQAGVGPFKVDNAKLIKENNDLRQKLLKSREAIEDTKVELRKEIRRLEKERTLQEYLCTQHASKITQLQTELAQKSAKLMEYRGVKNKVHATGPNKKREEPKVDKEQMLEKAQEKINHLTKEITKLRSEQEELDEVIESLKNKVNVRDAEIERLTQLLTDGRPLMAARNQCPCCSPQLLDCRLLAKNKQLSEQLEETKQKQHEAMIRAMELAEKNQILEEKRIPSTQTPRSDSSKKCCCAENSNKICKLQEKLEERILQVERLEQELTELKMTNANVLSDKLSVDKILEITLEDKKRMHDRINELTIIEHDLMLEIERLQRTNALQKSQLAELEAQATESVRVAESNRVTQVSKPNSVKATARPGASC
;
A
#
# COMPACT_ATOMS: atom_id res chain seq x y z
N MET A 1 -34.71 86.47 -13.66
CA MET A 1 -35.14 85.09 -13.39
C MET A 1 -35.11 84.88 -11.90
N THR A 2 -36.07 84.12 -11.36
CA THR A 2 -36.00 83.71 -9.95
C THR A 2 -34.98 82.58 -9.80
N PRO A 3 -34.31 82.44 -8.63
CA PRO A 3 -33.32 81.37 -8.40
C PRO A 3 -33.85 79.96 -8.69
N THR A 4 -35.17 79.77 -8.56
CA THR A 4 -35.85 78.49 -8.76
C THR A 4 -36.09 78.18 -10.25
N GLU A 5 -36.28 79.20 -11.10
CA GLU A 5 -36.34 79.04 -12.56
C GLU A 5 -34.98 78.65 -13.14
N GLU A 6 -33.89 79.25 -12.64
CA GLU A 6 -32.54 78.91 -13.08
C GLU A 6 -32.16 77.46 -12.72
N TYR A 7 -32.56 77.00 -11.52
CA TYR A 7 -32.37 75.62 -11.08
C TYR A 7 -33.18 74.62 -11.91
N TYR A 8 -34.45 74.95 -12.23
CA TYR A 8 -35.28 74.16 -13.13
C TYR A 8 -34.65 74.00 -14.52
N LEU A 9 -34.21 75.10 -15.14
CA LEU A 9 -33.56 75.07 -16.45
C LEU A 9 -32.29 74.21 -16.44
N LYS A 10 -31.52 74.25 -15.35
CA LYS A 10 -30.30 73.44 -15.22
C LYS A 10 -30.59 71.93 -15.25
N ILE A 11 -31.64 71.49 -14.57
CA ILE A 11 -32.04 70.07 -14.56
C ILE A 11 -32.69 69.67 -15.89
N ARG A 12 -33.50 70.56 -16.46
CA ARG A 12 -34.10 70.38 -17.78
C ARG A 12 -33.04 70.16 -18.86
N ASN A 13 -32.03 71.03 -18.92
CA ASN A 13 -30.91 70.90 -19.85
C ASN A 13 -30.15 69.57 -19.66
N LYS A 14 -29.88 69.15 -18.42
CA LYS A 14 -29.26 67.83 -18.15
C LYS A 14 -30.10 66.66 -18.66
N LEU A 15 -31.43 66.74 -18.56
CA LEU A 15 -32.35 65.71 -19.06
C LEU A 15 -32.43 65.72 -20.58
N ASP A 16 -32.44 66.92 -21.19
CA ASP A 16 -32.37 67.09 -22.64
C ASP A 16 -31.07 66.51 -23.22
N ASP A 17 -29.93 66.74 -22.55
CA ASP A 17 -28.63 66.14 -22.90
C ASP A 17 -28.65 64.61 -22.80
N LEU A 18 -29.49 64.06 -21.93
CA LEU A 18 -29.72 62.62 -21.78
C LEU A 18 -30.82 62.08 -22.72
N GLY A 19 -31.45 62.94 -23.53
CA GLY A 19 -32.49 62.60 -24.51
C GLY A 19 -33.90 62.49 -23.94
N TYR A 20 -34.13 62.86 -22.68
CA TYR A 20 -35.44 62.82 -22.03
C TYR A 20 -36.21 64.11 -22.29
N LEU A 21 -36.84 64.23 -23.46
CA LEU A 21 -37.53 65.44 -23.94
C LEU A 21 -38.93 65.70 -23.32
N GLN A 22 -39.40 64.85 -22.41
CA GLN A 22 -40.74 64.97 -21.81
C GLN A 22 -40.84 66.16 -20.85
N PRO A 23 -41.99 66.87 -20.80
CA PRO A 23 -42.17 68.01 -19.90
C PRO A 23 -42.09 67.59 -18.43
N LEU A 24 -41.36 68.37 -17.63
CA LEU A 24 -41.11 68.10 -16.20
C LEU A 24 -42.02 68.99 -15.33
N SER A 25 -42.72 68.40 -14.36
CA SER A 25 -43.51 69.18 -13.40
C SER A 25 -42.60 69.80 -12.35
N PHE A 26 -42.92 71.02 -11.90
CA PHE A 26 -42.09 71.77 -10.95
C PHE A 26 -41.88 71.04 -9.59
N GLU A 27 -42.89 70.29 -9.13
CA GLU A 27 -42.84 69.54 -7.87
C GLU A 27 -41.88 68.34 -7.90
N SER A 28 -41.61 67.79 -9.09
CA SER A 28 -40.76 66.59 -9.26
C SER A 28 -39.28 66.90 -9.43
N VAL A 29 -38.92 68.17 -9.62
CA VAL A 29 -37.58 68.65 -9.98
C VAL A 29 -36.52 68.27 -8.94
N LEU A 30 -36.84 68.41 -7.66
CA LEU A 30 -35.92 68.08 -6.56
C LEU A 30 -35.61 66.58 -6.50
N LEU A 31 -36.63 65.74 -6.71
CA LEU A 31 -36.45 64.29 -6.75
C LEU A 31 -35.61 63.87 -7.96
N VAL A 32 -35.88 64.47 -9.12
CA VAL A 32 -35.14 64.17 -10.35
C VAL A 32 -33.68 64.61 -10.27
N ASP A 33 -33.35 65.74 -9.63
CA ASP A 33 -31.95 66.12 -9.41
C ASP A 33 -31.23 65.14 -8.50
N LYS A 34 -31.89 64.67 -7.42
CA LYS A 34 -31.31 63.67 -6.51
C LYS A 34 -31.07 62.33 -7.21
N LEU A 35 -32.03 61.87 -8.01
CA LEU A 35 -31.87 60.66 -8.81
C LEU A 35 -30.76 60.79 -9.87
N LEU A 36 -30.65 61.96 -10.52
CA LEU A 36 -29.55 62.23 -11.46
C LEU A 36 -28.19 62.27 -10.76
N GLU A 37 -28.12 62.86 -9.56
CA GLU A 37 -26.92 62.90 -8.74
C GLU A 37 -26.49 61.50 -8.30
N ASP A 38 -27.44 60.67 -7.83
CA ASP A 38 -27.21 59.26 -7.50
C ASP A 38 -26.78 58.45 -8.73
N LEU A 39 -27.40 58.68 -9.89
CA LEU A 39 -27.02 58.03 -11.15
C LEU A 39 -25.60 58.43 -11.58
N LEU A 40 -25.23 59.70 -11.44
CA LEU A 40 -23.87 60.17 -11.73
C LEU A 40 -22.85 59.56 -10.76
N ASN A 41 -23.19 59.47 -9.47
CA ASN A 41 -22.32 58.87 -8.46
C ASN A 41 -22.15 57.37 -8.68
N THR A 42 -23.23 56.63 -8.98
CA THR A 42 -23.18 55.20 -9.33
C THR A 42 -22.41 54.96 -10.62
N LYS A 43 -22.56 55.80 -11.65
CA LYS A 43 -21.76 55.72 -12.89
C LYS A 43 -20.27 55.93 -12.63
N LYS A 44 -19.91 56.93 -11.82
CA LYS A 44 -18.52 57.17 -11.41
C LYS A 44 -17.95 56.00 -10.61
N GLY A 45 -18.74 55.46 -9.68
CA GLY A 45 -18.37 54.27 -8.90
C GLY A 45 -18.14 53.06 -9.79
N LEU A 46 -19.06 52.78 -10.73
CA LEU A 46 -18.93 51.69 -11.69
C LEU A 46 -17.67 51.83 -12.55
N GLN A 47 -17.38 53.05 -13.02
CA GLN A 47 -16.18 53.32 -13.82
C GLN A 47 -14.89 53.14 -12.99
N HIS A 48 -14.89 53.55 -11.73
CA HIS A 48 -13.77 53.28 -10.82
C HIS A 48 -13.56 51.77 -10.61
N TYR A 49 -14.60 51.02 -10.27
CA TYR A 49 -14.50 49.58 -10.06
C TYR A 49 -14.13 48.82 -11.34
N LYS A 50 -14.58 49.27 -12.51
CA LYS A 50 -14.14 48.72 -13.80
C LYS A 50 -12.63 48.88 -13.99
N ASN A 51 -12.08 50.06 -13.69
CA ASN A 51 -10.64 50.30 -13.81
C ASN A 51 -9.84 49.45 -12.81
N VAL A 52 -10.30 49.33 -11.56
CA VAL A 52 -9.65 48.49 -10.54
C VAL A 52 -9.68 47.02 -10.95
N ALA A 53 -10.81 46.53 -11.48
CA ALA A 53 -10.92 45.16 -11.98
C ALA A 53 -9.95 44.92 -13.14
N GLN A 54 -9.85 45.86 -14.08
CA GLN A 54 -8.93 45.76 -15.20
C GLN A 54 -7.45 45.74 -14.75
N GLN A 55 -7.06 46.64 -13.85
CA GLN A 55 -5.70 46.65 -13.28
C GLN A 55 -5.38 45.35 -12.52
N SER A 56 -6.35 44.82 -11.77
CA SER A 56 -6.21 43.53 -11.08
C SER A 56 -6.01 42.38 -12.07
N MET A 57 -6.77 42.36 -13.18
CA MET A 57 -6.61 41.36 -14.24
C MET A 57 -5.24 41.44 -14.92
N GLU A 58 -4.77 42.66 -15.23
CA GLU A 58 -3.44 42.89 -15.81
C GLU A 58 -2.33 42.41 -14.87
N ALA A 59 -2.40 42.76 -13.58
CA ALA A 59 -1.46 42.30 -12.57
C ALA A 59 -1.47 40.75 -12.41
N CYS A 60 -2.66 40.12 -12.45
CA CYS A 60 -2.76 38.66 -12.45
C CYS A 60 -2.11 38.03 -13.69
N SER A 61 -2.30 38.63 -14.87
CA SER A 61 -1.70 38.17 -16.12
C SER A 61 -0.18 38.26 -16.08
N GLU A 62 0.37 39.35 -15.57
CA GLU A 62 1.82 39.55 -15.40
C GLU A 62 2.42 38.53 -14.41
N LEU A 63 1.76 38.34 -13.26
CA LEU A 63 2.18 37.33 -12.28
C LEU A 63 2.14 35.92 -12.89
N GLN A 64 1.10 35.59 -13.68
CA GLN A 64 1.00 34.30 -14.34
C GLN A 64 2.07 34.10 -15.40
N ALA A 65 2.42 35.15 -16.15
CA ALA A 65 3.52 35.13 -17.11
C ALA A 65 4.87 34.91 -16.41
N GLY A 66 5.11 35.57 -15.27
CA GLY A 66 6.32 35.38 -14.47
C GLY A 66 6.45 34.00 -13.83
N VAL A 67 5.32 33.39 -13.41
CA VAL A 67 5.29 32.05 -12.79
C VAL A 67 5.32 30.92 -13.84
N GLY A 68 4.95 31.20 -15.09
CA GLY A 68 4.91 30.23 -16.19
C GLY A 68 6.20 29.41 -16.36
N PRO A 69 7.38 30.05 -16.51
CA PRO A 69 8.66 29.35 -16.64
C PRO A 69 8.95 28.41 -15.46
N PHE A 70 8.71 28.87 -14.24
CA PHE A 70 8.93 28.06 -13.03
C PHE A 70 7.98 26.87 -12.95
N LYS A 71 6.73 27.00 -13.41
CA LYS A 71 5.79 25.86 -13.49
C LYS A 71 6.31 24.80 -14.46
N VAL A 72 6.79 25.22 -15.63
CA VAL A 72 7.34 24.32 -16.66
C VAL A 72 8.59 23.62 -16.15
N ASP A 73 9.53 24.34 -15.56
CA ASP A 73 10.76 23.74 -15.04
C ASP A 73 10.50 22.86 -13.82
N ASN A 74 9.56 23.24 -12.95
CA ASN A 74 9.12 22.37 -11.86
C ASN A 74 8.48 21.08 -12.36
N ALA A 75 7.69 21.12 -13.44
CA ALA A 75 7.11 19.93 -14.04
C ALA A 75 8.20 19.00 -14.62
N LYS A 76 9.22 19.58 -15.29
CA LYS A 76 10.38 18.81 -15.78
C LYS A 76 11.15 18.16 -14.62
N LEU A 77 11.46 18.92 -13.57
CA LEU A 77 12.19 18.43 -12.40
C LEU A 77 11.41 17.32 -11.66
N ILE A 78 10.10 17.45 -11.54
CA ILE A 78 9.26 16.40 -10.94
C ILE A 78 9.33 15.12 -11.79
N LYS A 79 9.25 15.25 -13.11
CA LYS A 79 9.37 14.10 -14.02
C LYS A 79 10.74 13.43 -13.90
N GLU A 80 11.82 14.21 -13.95
CA GLU A 80 13.18 13.69 -13.80
C GLU A 80 13.40 13.04 -12.42
N ASN A 81 12.89 13.64 -11.35
CA ASN A 81 13.00 13.08 -10.01
C ASN A 81 12.27 11.74 -9.90
N ASN A 82 11.07 11.63 -10.49
CA ASN A 82 10.31 10.38 -10.52
C ASN A 82 11.04 9.32 -11.37
N ASP A 83 11.58 9.69 -12.53
CA ASP A 83 12.35 8.77 -13.39
C ASP A 83 13.61 8.26 -12.68
N LEU A 84 14.34 9.15 -11.99
CA LEU A 84 15.52 8.79 -11.20
C LEU A 84 15.16 7.88 -10.03
N ARG A 85 14.08 8.17 -9.31
CA ARG A 85 13.59 7.30 -8.21
C ARG A 85 13.22 5.92 -8.73
N GLN A 86 12.53 5.83 -9.86
CA GLN A 86 12.20 4.56 -10.48
C GLN A 86 13.45 3.77 -10.89
N LYS A 87 14.47 4.44 -11.45
CA LYS A 87 15.76 3.81 -11.78
C LYS A 87 16.49 3.31 -10.53
N LEU A 88 16.57 4.12 -9.48
CA LEU A 88 17.17 3.74 -8.20
C LEU A 88 16.46 2.53 -7.60
N LEU A 89 15.14 2.52 -7.67
CA LEU A 89 14.31 1.45 -7.15
C LEU A 89 14.57 0.12 -7.88
N LYS A 90 14.57 0.15 -9.22
CA LYS A 90 14.94 -1.02 -10.04
C LYS A 90 16.36 -1.51 -9.76
N SER A 91 17.32 -0.59 -9.63
CA SER A 91 18.70 -0.93 -9.30
C SER A 91 18.82 -1.59 -7.93
N ARG A 92 18.07 -1.10 -6.93
CA ARG A 92 18.03 -1.69 -5.58
C ARG A 92 17.43 -3.10 -5.60
N GLU A 93 16.35 -3.29 -6.36
CA GLU A 93 15.73 -4.61 -6.53
C GLU A 93 16.68 -5.61 -7.19
N ALA A 94 17.37 -5.20 -8.25
CA ALA A 94 18.38 -6.04 -8.90
C ALA A 94 19.51 -6.43 -7.95
N ILE A 95 20.00 -5.50 -7.11
CA ILE A 95 21.01 -5.79 -6.10
C ILE A 95 20.48 -6.81 -5.07
N GLU A 96 19.26 -6.62 -4.57
CA GLU A 96 18.68 -7.56 -3.60
C GLU A 96 18.49 -8.96 -4.20
N ASP A 97 18.06 -9.05 -5.46
CA ASP A 97 17.95 -10.32 -6.18
C ASP A 97 19.32 -11.00 -6.33
N THR A 98 20.36 -10.25 -6.73
CA THR A 98 21.72 -10.82 -6.80
C THR A 98 22.23 -11.28 -5.44
N LYS A 99 21.89 -10.57 -4.35
CA LYS A 99 22.27 -10.95 -2.99
C LYS A 99 21.59 -12.24 -2.54
N VAL A 100 20.32 -12.43 -2.88
CA VAL A 100 19.61 -13.70 -2.64
C VAL A 100 20.26 -14.84 -3.41
N GLU A 101 20.58 -14.64 -4.69
CA GLU A 101 21.25 -15.67 -5.50
C GLU A 101 22.65 -16.01 -5.00
N LEU A 102 23.46 -15.02 -4.61
CA LEU A 102 24.77 -15.26 -4.02
C LEU A 102 24.68 -16.05 -2.70
N ARG A 103 23.66 -15.80 -1.87
CA ARG A 103 23.43 -16.58 -0.63
C ARG A 103 23.07 -18.03 -0.92
N LYS A 104 22.26 -18.29 -1.96
CA LYS A 104 21.97 -19.66 -2.42
C LYS A 104 23.25 -20.37 -2.86
N GLU A 105 24.09 -19.69 -3.62
CA GLU A 105 25.35 -20.25 -4.11
C GLU A 105 26.34 -20.53 -2.97
N ILE A 106 26.44 -19.65 -1.98
CA ILE A 106 27.24 -19.89 -0.76
C ILE A 106 26.77 -21.17 -0.07
N ARG A 107 25.46 -21.32 0.16
CA ARG A 107 24.91 -22.53 0.81
C ARG A 107 25.17 -23.80 0.00
N ARG A 108 25.10 -23.71 -1.34
CA ARG A 108 25.45 -24.83 -2.24
C ARG A 108 26.92 -25.23 -2.07
N LEU A 109 27.83 -24.27 -2.09
CA LEU A 109 29.26 -24.48 -1.91
C LEU A 109 29.60 -25.00 -0.50
N GLU A 110 28.90 -24.55 0.54
CA GLU A 110 29.07 -25.07 1.90
C GLU A 110 28.64 -26.55 2.02
N LYS A 111 27.52 -26.93 1.37
CA LYS A 111 27.09 -28.34 1.26
C LYS A 111 28.13 -29.18 0.52
N GLU A 112 28.70 -28.67 -0.57
CA GLU A 112 29.76 -29.36 -1.32
C GLU A 112 31.06 -29.49 -0.51
N ARG A 113 31.48 -28.43 0.19
CA ARG A 113 32.65 -28.43 1.09
C ARG A 113 32.49 -29.49 2.19
N THR A 114 31.36 -29.51 2.88
CA THR A 114 31.11 -30.45 3.99
C THR A 114 31.11 -31.90 3.51
N LEU A 115 30.55 -32.17 2.31
CA LEU A 115 30.64 -33.49 1.67
C LEU A 115 32.10 -33.87 1.37
N GLN A 116 32.87 -32.94 0.81
CA GLN A 116 34.27 -33.18 0.50
C GLN A 116 35.11 -33.45 1.75
N GLU A 117 34.88 -32.73 2.85
CA GLU A 117 35.52 -32.97 4.14
C GLU A 117 35.18 -34.36 4.70
N TYR A 118 33.93 -34.80 4.55
CA TYR A 118 33.52 -36.16 4.92
C TYR A 118 34.26 -37.23 4.10
N LEU A 119 34.38 -37.06 2.78
CA LEU A 119 35.13 -37.98 1.93
C LEU A 119 36.62 -38.01 2.29
N CYS A 120 37.24 -36.85 2.51
CA CYS A 120 38.63 -36.74 2.93
C CYS A 120 38.89 -37.47 4.25
N THR A 121 38.02 -37.28 5.25
CA THR A 121 38.14 -37.97 6.54
C THR A 121 37.96 -39.48 6.40
N GLN A 122 37.01 -39.94 5.59
CA GLN A 122 36.82 -41.37 5.29
C GLN A 122 38.06 -41.98 4.62
N HIS A 123 38.64 -41.31 3.62
CA HIS A 123 39.86 -41.77 2.96
C HIS A 123 41.04 -41.80 3.93
N ALA A 124 41.20 -40.80 4.80
CA ALA A 124 42.22 -40.79 5.84
C ALA A 124 42.09 -41.99 6.80
N SER A 125 40.88 -42.27 7.31
CA SER A 125 40.63 -43.45 8.14
C SER A 125 40.97 -44.76 7.41
N LYS A 126 40.62 -44.86 6.12
CA LYS A 126 40.94 -46.05 5.32
C LYS A 126 42.44 -46.24 5.12
N ILE A 127 43.19 -45.16 4.90
CA ILE A 127 44.65 -45.18 4.81
C ILE A 127 45.25 -45.69 6.13
N THR A 128 44.81 -45.16 7.28
CA THR A 128 45.28 -45.61 8.60
C THR A 128 44.98 -47.10 8.82
N GLN A 129 43.79 -47.57 8.43
CA GLN A 129 43.44 -48.99 8.50
C GLN A 129 44.41 -49.84 7.65
N LEU A 130 44.66 -49.46 6.40
CA LEU A 130 45.57 -50.20 5.53
C LEU A 130 47.02 -50.16 6.04
N GLN A 131 47.47 -49.05 6.60
CA GLN A 131 48.80 -48.92 7.23
C GLN A 131 48.95 -49.86 8.43
N THR A 132 47.93 -49.93 9.30
CA THR A 132 47.93 -50.85 10.44
C THR A 132 47.90 -52.32 10.00
N GLU A 133 47.07 -52.67 9.01
CA GLU A 133 47.05 -54.01 8.42
C GLU A 133 48.41 -54.39 7.79
N LEU A 134 49.05 -53.45 7.10
CA LEU A 134 50.36 -53.67 6.49
C LEU A 134 51.46 -53.85 7.55
N ALA A 135 51.42 -53.07 8.64
CA ALA A 135 52.32 -53.24 9.77
C ALA A 135 52.14 -54.61 10.44
N GLN A 136 50.89 -55.05 10.65
CA GLN A 136 50.59 -56.37 11.20
C GLN A 136 51.08 -57.51 10.30
N LYS A 137 50.85 -57.42 8.98
CA LYS A 137 51.35 -58.41 8.01
C LYS A 137 52.88 -58.45 7.98
N SER A 138 53.53 -57.29 8.04
CA SER A 138 55.00 -57.19 8.09
C SER A 138 55.57 -57.81 9.37
N ALA A 139 54.92 -57.57 10.52
CA ALA A 139 55.30 -58.20 11.79
C ALA A 139 55.16 -59.73 11.74
N LYS A 140 54.04 -60.24 11.22
CA LYS A 140 53.84 -61.69 11.01
C LYS A 140 54.90 -62.28 10.07
N LEU A 141 55.27 -61.58 9.00
CA LEU A 141 56.33 -62.02 8.08
C LEU A 141 57.69 -62.12 8.78
N MET A 142 58.01 -61.20 9.69
CA MET A 142 59.23 -61.27 10.51
C MET A 142 59.19 -62.47 11.46
N GLU A 143 58.04 -62.74 12.07
CA GLU A 143 57.82 -63.92 12.92
C GLU A 143 58.03 -65.23 12.12
N TYR A 144 57.50 -65.32 10.89
CA TYR A 144 57.72 -66.48 10.01
C TYR A 144 59.17 -66.61 9.51
N ARG A 145 59.93 -65.51 9.39
CA ARG A 145 61.35 -65.52 8.99
C ARG A 145 62.30 -65.95 10.12
N GLY A 146 61.86 -65.93 11.39
CA GLY A 146 62.66 -66.26 12.57
C GLY A 146 62.47 -67.68 13.15
N VAL A 147 62.14 -68.68 12.34
CA VAL A 147 61.68 -70.04 12.74
C VAL A 147 62.35 -70.63 13.99
N LYS A 148 61.54 -71.04 14.99
CA LYS A 148 61.57 -72.41 15.58
C LYS A 148 60.28 -72.77 16.35
N ASN A 149 59.90 -74.03 16.14
CA ASN A 149 58.75 -74.78 16.64
C ASN A 149 58.73 -75.05 18.17
N LYS A 150 57.55 -75.58 18.60
CA LYS A 150 57.25 -76.50 19.74
C LYS A 150 56.93 -75.79 21.09
N VAL A 151 55.89 -76.11 21.90
CA VAL A 151 54.96 -77.27 22.03
C VAL A 151 53.76 -76.89 22.96
N HIS A 152 52.56 -77.44 22.71
CA HIS A 152 51.47 -77.90 23.62
C HIS A 152 50.69 -76.89 24.51
N ALA A 153 49.39 -76.72 24.26
CA ALA A 153 48.22 -77.44 24.85
C ALA A 153 47.66 -76.61 26.04
N THR A 154 46.37 -76.31 26.20
CA THR A 154 45.14 -77.12 26.12
C THR A 154 43.91 -76.19 26.13
N GLY A 155 42.81 -76.63 25.50
CA GLY A 155 41.45 -76.36 26.01
C GLY A 155 40.58 -75.35 25.23
N PRO A 156 39.58 -75.81 24.45
CA PRO A 156 38.57 -74.94 23.86
C PRO A 156 37.40 -74.76 24.85
N ASN A 157 37.28 -73.59 25.46
CA ASN A 157 36.08 -73.24 26.22
C ASN A 157 35.11 -72.47 25.32
N LYS A 158 34.25 -73.23 24.61
CA LYS A 158 33.00 -72.72 24.02
C LYS A 158 32.07 -72.30 25.17
N LYS A 159 32.09 -71.02 25.52
CA LYS A 159 30.94 -70.42 26.21
C LYS A 159 29.87 -70.17 25.16
N ARG A 160 28.71 -70.79 25.39
CA ARG A 160 27.48 -70.59 24.62
C ARG A 160 27.18 -69.09 24.56
N GLU A 161 27.23 -68.53 23.35
CA GLU A 161 26.55 -67.27 23.05
C GLU A 161 25.04 -67.59 23.01
N GLU A 162 24.31 -67.01 23.95
CA GLU A 162 22.85 -66.94 23.90
C GLU A 162 22.44 -66.03 22.73
N PRO A 163 21.32 -66.31 22.04
CA PRO A 163 20.93 -65.59 20.84
C PRO A 163 20.49 -64.15 21.20
N LYS A 164 21.41 -63.18 21.04
CA LYS A 164 21.13 -61.73 21.14
C LYS A 164 20.54 -61.12 19.86
N VAL A 165 20.29 -61.93 18.85
CA VAL A 165 20.06 -61.52 17.46
C VAL A 165 18.76 -60.70 17.24
N ASP A 166 17.76 -60.78 18.12
CA ASP A 166 16.50 -60.01 17.95
C ASP A 166 16.54 -58.58 18.53
N LYS A 167 17.28 -58.34 19.62
CA LYS A 167 17.35 -57.00 20.23
C LYS A 167 18.24 -56.05 19.44
N GLU A 168 19.35 -56.55 18.90
CA GLU A 168 20.25 -55.77 18.05
C GLU A 168 19.60 -55.41 16.70
N GLN A 169 18.85 -56.31 16.06
CA GLN A 169 18.10 -55.98 14.83
C GLN A 169 16.98 -54.96 15.05
N MET A 170 16.26 -55.03 16.18
CA MET A 170 15.23 -54.04 16.53
C MET A 170 15.85 -52.66 16.82
N LEU A 171 16.99 -52.62 17.52
CA LEU A 171 17.73 -51.39 17.77
C LEU A 171 18.28 -50.78 16.47
N GLU A 172 18.78 -51.62 15.57
CA GLU A 172 19.32 -51.20 14.27
C GLU A 172 18.22 -50.60 13.39
N LYS A 173 17.05 -51.25 13.29
CA LYS A 173 15.88 -50.70 12.59
C LYS A 173 15.36 -49.41 13.22
N ALA A 174 15.38 -49.30 14.54
CA ALA A 174 15.01 -48.06 15.25
C ALA A 174 16.02 -46.95 14.96
N GLN A 175 17.32 -47.27 14.94
CA GLN A 175 18.40 -46.32 14.63
C GLN A 175 18.35 -45.87 13.16
N GLU A 176 18.07 -46.77 12.22
CA GLU A 176 17.82 -46.44 10.82
C GLU A 176 16.64 -45.47 10.67
N LYS A 177 15.55 -45.72 11.39
CA LYS A 177 14.36 -44.84 11.39
C LYS A 177 14.66 -43.48 12.00
N ILE A 178 15.41 -43.42 13.10
CA ILE A 178 15.88 -42.17 13.72
C ILE A 178 16.77 -41.40 12.73
N ASN A 179 17.70 -42.08 12.05
CA ASN A 179 18.59 -41.45 11.07
C ASN A 179 17.81 -40.93 9.86
N HIS A 180 16.81 -41.67 9.38
CA HIS A 180 15.95 -41.25 8.28
C HIS A 180 15.11 -40.01 8.65
N LEU A 181 14.43 -40.06 9.80
CA LEU A 181 13.65 -38.93 10.30
C LEU A 181 14.53 -37.72 10.58
N THR A 182 15.75 -37.91 11.10
CA THR A 182 16.71 -36.82 11.31
C THR A 182 17.11 -36.17 9.99
N LYS A 183 17.39 -36.96 8.94
CA LYS A 183 17.68 -36.45 7.60
C LYS A 183 16.49 -35.65 7.03
N GLU A 184 15.29 -36.16 7.19
CA GLU A 184 14.07 -35.50 6.73
C GLU A 184 13.83 -34.17 7.48
N ILE A 185 13.99 -34.15 8.81
CA ILE A 185 13.93 -32.93 9.62
C ILE A 185 14.99 -31.92 9.16
N THR A 186 16.23 -32.34 8.91
CA THR A 186 17.27 -31.42 8.42
C THR A 186 16.96 -30.86 7.03
N LYS A 187 16.34 -31.66 6.16
CA LYS A 187 15.94 -31.23 4.83
C LYS A 187 14.81 -30.20 4.90
N LEU A 188 13.76 -30.50 5.67
CA LEU A 188 12.63 -29.58 5.88
C LEU A 188 13.06 -28.26 6.53
N ARG A 189 14.00 -28.29 7.47
CA ARG A 189 14.59 -27.07 8.05
C ARG A 189 15.35 -26.24 7.01
N SER A 190 16.13 -26.86 6.14
CA SER A 190 16.81 -26.16 5.04
C SER A 190 15.81 -25.54 4.07
N GLU A 191 14.73 -26.24 3.74
CA GLU A 191 13.67 -25.73 2.86
C GLU A 191 12.92 -24.56 3.52
N GLN A 192 12.66 -24.64 4.83
CA GLN A 192 12.04 -23.56 5.60
C GLN A 192 12.91 -22.29 5.61
N GLU A 193 14.22 -22.42 5.87
CA GLU A 193 15.15 -21.28 5.83
C GLU A 193 15.24 -20.65 4.43
N GLU A 194 15.16 -21.45 3.36
CA GLU A 194 15.11 -20.93 1.99
C GLU A 194 13.83 -20.14 1.72
N LEU A 195 12.67 -20.63 2.18
CA LEU A 195 11.39 -19.93 2.05
C LEU A 195 11.34 -18.64 2.88
N ASP A 196 11.87 -18.65 4.10
CA ASP A 196 11.92 -17.47 4.97
C ASP A 196 12.75 -16.33 4.35
N GLU A 197 13.88 -16.65 3.71
CA GLU A 197 14.68 -15.66 2.97
C GLU A 197 13.93 -15.06 1.78
N VAL A 198 13.17 -15.88 1.04
CA VAL A 198 12.35 -15.40 -0.09
C VAL A 198 11.24 -14.49 0.44
N ILE A 199 10.55 -14.88 1.51
CA ILE A 199 9.51 -14.07 2.15
C ILE A 199 10.08 -12.73 2.60
N GLU A 200 11.25 -12.72 3.23
CA GLU A 200 11.90 -11.50 3.69
C GLU A 200 12.29 -10.58 2.52
N SER A 201 12.78 -11.14 1.41
CA SER A 201 13.05 -10.36 0.19
C SER A 201 11.78 -9.72 -0.40
N LEU A 202 10.66 -10.45 -0.41
CA LEU A 202 9.38 -9.97 -0.93
C LEU A 202 8.78 -8.89 -0.01
N LYS A 203 8.83 -9.09 1.32
CA LYS A 203 8.44 -8.07 2.30
C LYS A 203 9.21 -6.76 2.09
N ASN A 204 10.52 -6.85 1.88
CA ASN A 204 11.34 -5.69 1.61
C ASN A 204 10.93 -4.98 0.31
N LYS A 205 10.62 -5.71 -0.77
CA LYS A 205 10.10 -5.12 -2.02
C LYS A 205 8.75 -4.42 -1.82
N VAL A 206 7.83 -5.05 -1.09
CA VAL A 206 6.52 -4.48 -0.76
C VAL A 206 6.67 -3.20 0.05
N ASN A 207 7.45 -3.21 1.14
CA ASN A 207 7.68 -2.04 1.98
C ASN A 207 8.23 -0.84 1.20
N VAL A 208 9.16 -1.09 0.26
CA VAL A 208 9.72 0.00 -0.56
C VAL A 208 8.69 0.52 -1.57
N ARG A 209 7.80 -0.33 -2.08
CA ARG A 209 6.69 0.10 -2.94
C ARG A 209 5.64 0.89 -2.17
N ASP A 210 5.26 0.46 -0.99
CA ASP A 210 4.31 1.16 -0.12
C ASP A 210 4.84 2.55 0.26
N ALA A 211 6.12 2.66 0.60
CA ALA A 211 6.75 3.96 0.86
C ALA A 211 6.74 4.90 -0.37
N GLU A 212 6.88 4.36 -1.59
CA GLU A 212 6.79 5.17 -2.80
C GLU A 212 5.34 5.55 -3.14
N ILE A 213 4.37 4.67 -2.87
CA ILE A 213 2.93 4.98 -2.98
C ILE A 213 2.57 6.11 -2.01
N GLU A 214 3.01 6.03 -0.77
CA GLU A 214 2.78 7.08 0.24
C GLU A 214 3.38 8.42 -0.20
N ARG A 215 4.63 8.42 -0.68
CA ARG A 215 5.29 9.62 -1.20
C ARG A 215 4.56 10.22 -2.40
N LEU A 216 4.15 9.40 -3.37
CA LEU A 216 3.40 9.84 -4.54
C LEU A 216 2.03 10.39 -4.13
N THR A 217 1.36 9.71 -3.20
CA THR A 217 0.08 10.16 -2.63
C THR A 217 0.22 11.52 -1.98
N GLN A 218 1.27 11.73 -1.18
CA GLN A 218 1.54 13.01 -0.54
C GLN A 218 1.80 14.14 -1.55
N LEU A 219 2.49 13.84 -2.66
CA LEU A 219 2.72 14.80 -3.74
C LEU A 219 1.42 15.19 -4.47
N LEU A 220 0.46 14.25 -4.55
CA LEU A 220 -0.86 14.47 -5.16
C LEU A 220 -1.82 15.23 -4.24
N THR A 221 -1.78 15.01 -2.91
CA THR A 221 -2.66 15.68 -1.95
C THR A 221 -2.20 17.08 -1.58
N ASP A 222 -0.90 17.27 -1.33
CA ASP A 222 -0.39 18.51 -0.71
C ASP A 222 0.30 19.44 -1.72
N GLY A 223 0.41 19.02 -2.99
CA GLY A 223 1.25 19.69 -3.97
C GLY A 223 2.73 19.69 -3.56
N ARG A 224 3.52 20.67 -4.04
CA ARG A 224 4.93 20.78 -3.64
C ARG A 224 5.00 21.16 -2.15
N PRO A 225 5.71 20.40 -1.29
CA PRO A 225 5.80 20.70 0.14
C PRO A 225 6.35 22.11 0.36
N LEU A 226 5.67 22.92 1.19
CA LEU A 226 6.11 24.27 1.60
C LEU A 226 7.55 24.29 2.15
N MET A 227 7.99 23.18 2.77
CA MET A 227 9.36 22.98 3.25
C MET A 227 10.42 23.02 2.14
N ALA A 228 10.08 22.68 0.89
CA ALA A 228 11.01 22.77 -0.24
C ALA A 228 11.19 24.23 -0.74
N ALA A 229 10.19 25.09 -0.53
CA ALA A 229 10.30 26.53 -0.78
C ALA A 229 11.07 27.27 0.33
N ARG A 230 11.12 26.69 1.54
CA ARG A 230 11.77 27.23 2.75
C ARG A 230 13.29 27.42 2.60
N ASN A 231 13.96 26.59 1.79
CA ASN A 231 15.42 26.55 1.72
C ASN A 231 16.04 27.50 0.65
N GLN A 232 15.24 28.37 0.01
CA GLN A 232 15.71 29.24 -1.07
C GLN A 232 15.59 30.76 -0.81
N CYS A 233 15.11 31.23 0.36
CA CYS A 233 15.19 32.64 0.75
C CYS A 233 16.17 32.80 1.93
N PRO A 234 17.35 33.41 1.71
CA PRO A 234 18.30 33.77 2.76
C PRO A 234 17.80 34.91 3.70
N CYS A 235 16.54 35.31 3.59
CA CYS A 235 16.07 36.64 3.97
C CYS A 235 15.01 36.73 5.09
N CYS A 236 14.39 35.64 5.55
CA CYS A 236 13.21 35.76 6.43
C CYS A 236 13.25 34.79 7.62
N SER A 237 12.99 35.33 8.81
CA SER A 237 12.93 34.55 10.05
C SER A 237 11.66 33.68 10.15
N PRO A 238 11.72 32.51 10.81
CA PRO A 238 10.96 31.33 10.37
C PRO A 238 9.60 31.10 11.05
N GLN A 239 9.06 32.01 11.87
CA GLN A 239 7.85 31.71 12.65
C GLN A 239 6.68 32.71 12.50
N LEU A 240 6.90 33.95 12.04
CA LEU A 240 5.84 34.98 12.03
C LEU A 240 5.22 35.25 10.65
N LEU A 241 5.89 34.84 9.57
CA LEU A 241 5.40 35.03 8.21
C LEU A 241 4.48 33.88 7.78
N ASP A 242 4.77 32.66 8.24
CA ASP A 242 4.03 31.43 7.91
C ASP A 242 2.57 31.49 8.35
N CYS A 243 2.29 31.87 9.61
CA CYS A 243 0.92 32.02 10.10
C CYS A 243 0.16 33.11 9.33
N ARG A 244 0.85 34.16 8.89
CA ARG A 244 0.23 35.32 8.23
C ARG A 244 -0.10 35.02 6.77
N LEU A 245 0.77 34.31 6.06
CA LEU A 245 0.54 33.88 4.68
C LEU A 245 -0.51 32.77 4.60
N LEU A 246 -0.49 31.81 5.52
CA LEU A 246 -1.54 30.78 5.63
C LEU A 246 -2.89 31.40 5.98
N ALA A 247 -2.95 32.31 6.95
CA ALA A 247 -4.17 33.02 7.28
C ALA A 247 -4.68 33.85 6.09
N LYS A 248 -3.77 34.53 5.37
CA LYS A 248 -4.14 35.34 4.20
C LYS A 248 -4.61 34.49 3.02
N ASN A 249 -3.99 33.34 2.75
CA ASN A 249 -4.45 32.41 1.72
C ASN A 249 -5.80 31.78 2.08
N LYS A 250 -6.01 31.41 3.34
CA LYS A 250 -7.30 30.92 3.81
C LYS A 250 -8.39 31.99 3.66
N GLN A 251 -8.09 33.22 4.07
CA GLN A 251 -9.00 34.36 3.93
C GLN A 251 -9.31 34.68 2.45
N LEU A 252 -8.32 34.64 1.56
CA LEU A 252 -8.53 34.84 0.12
C LEU A 252 -9.36 33.71 -0.50
N SER A 253 -9.17 32.47 -0.05
CA SER A 253 -9.97 31.32 -0.50
C SER A 253 -11.43 31.41 -0.05
N GLU A 254 -11.66 31.82 1.20
CA GLU A 254 -13.01 32.06 1.74
C GLU A 254 -13.70 33.21 1.00
N GLN A 255 -12.98 34.32 0.74
CA GLN A 255 -13.49 35.42 -0.06
C GLN A 255 -13.82 35.01 -1.50
N LEU A 256 -13.00 34.17 -2.12
CA LEU A 256 -13.26 33.67 -3.46
C LEU A 256 -14.55 32.83 -3.50
N GLU A 257 -14.74 31.91 -2.55
CA GLU A 257 -15.96 31.12 -2.50
C GLU A 257 -17.20 31.96 -2.17
N GLU A 258 -17.09 32.94 -1.29
CA GLU A 258 -18.18 33.87 -1.00
C GLU A 258 -18.58 34.70 -2.25
N THR A 259 -17.60 35.18 -3.04
CA THR A 259 -17.89 35.89 -4.28
C THR A 259 -18.54 35.00 -5.34
N LYS A 260 -18.11 33.72 -5.44
CA LYS A 260 -18.76 32.74 -6.32
C LYS A 260 -20.19 32.46 -5.89
N GLN A 261 -20.45 32.28 -4.58
CA GLN A 261 -21.79 32.07 -4.04
C GLN A 261 -22.70 33.25 -4.38
N LYS A 262 -22.22 34.48 -4.16
CA LYS A 262 -22.94 35.72 -4.51
C LYS A 262 -23.22 35.83 -6.01
N GLN A 263 -22.27 35.42 -6.86
CA GLN A 263 -22.48 35.35 -8.31
C GLN A 263 -23.55 34.33 -8.70
N HIS A 264 -23.55 33.13 -8.10
CA HIS A 264 -24.57 32.11 -8.33
C HIS A 264 -25.97 32.60 -7.91
N GLU A 265 -26.09 33.23 -6.74
CA GLU A 265 -27.36 33.82 -6.31
C GLU A 265 -27.83 34.95 -7.22
N ALA A 266 -26.93 35.82 -7.69
CA ALA A 266 -27.27 36.88 -8.64
C ALA A 266 -27.74 36.29 -9.98
N MET A 267 -27.12 35.21 -10.44
CA MET A 267 -27.52 34.49 -11.64
C MET A 267 -28.91 33.84 -11.50
N ILE A 268 -29.19 33.18 -10.37
CA ILE A 268 -30.52 32.61 -10.07
C ILE A 268 -31.58 33.73 -10.08
N ARG A 269 -31.33 34.85 -9.40
CA ARG A 269 -32.23 36.01 -9.40
C ARG A 269 -32.45 36.58 -10.81
N ALA A 270 -31.41 36.60 -11.65
CA ALA A 270 -31.53 37.05 -13.04
C ALA A 270 -32.37 36.08 -13.89
N MET A 271 -32.21 34.77 -13.70
CA MET A 271 -33.04 33.75 -14.36
C MET A 271 -34.51 33.87 -13.97
N GLU A 272 -34.81 34.02 -12.67
CA GLU A 272 -36.19 34.21 -12.19
C GLU A 272 -36.85 35.49 -12.74
N LEU A 273 -36.07 36.58 -12.87
CA LEU A 273 -36.56 37.83 -13.47
C LEU A 273 -36.78 37.69 -14.98
N ALA A 274 -35.92 36.95 -15.68
CA ALA A 274 -36.10 36.65 -17.10
C ALA A 274 -37.36 35.82 -17.34
N GLU A 275 -37.60 34.79 -16.52
CA GLU A 275 -38.81 33.96 -16.59
C GLU A 275 -40.08 34.78 -16.30
N LYS A 276 -40.05 35.65 -15.27
CA LYS A 276 -41.16 36.58 -14.98
C LYS A 276 -41.42 37.54 -16.15
N ASN A 277 -40.37 38.06 -16.78
CA ASN A 277 -40.50 38.94 -17.94
C ASN A 277 -41.07 38.20 -19.15
N GLN A 278 -40.65 36.97 -19.39
CA GLN A 278 -41.20 36.12 -20.46
C GLN A 278 -42.71 35.87 -20.24
N ILE A 279 -43.13 35.56 -19.01
CA ILE A 279 -44.55 35.41 -18.66
C ILE A 279 -45.33 36.72 -18.84
N LEU A 280 -44.72 37.88 -18.58
CA LEU A 280 -45.35 39.19 -18.78
C LEU A 280 -45.45 39.57 -20.27
N GLU A 281 -44.48 39.16 -21.09
CA GLU A 281 -44.52 39.29 -22.55
C GLU A 281 -45.59 38.40 -23.16
N GLU A 282 -45.72 37.16 -22.68
CA GLU A 282 -46.75 36.21 -23.14
C GLU A 282 -48.17 36.63 -22.72
N LYS A 283 -48.30 37.38 -21.62
CA LYS A 283 -49.57 37.98 -21.15
C LYS A 283 -49.91 39.32 -21.81
N ARG A 284 -49.03 39.91 -22.63
CA ARG A 284 -49.35 41.13 -23.42
C ARG A 284 -50.08 40.74 -24.71
N ILE A 285 -51.40 40.94 -24.71
CA ILE A 285 -52.25 40.94 -25.91
C ILE A 285 -51.76 42.01 -26.91
N PRO A 286 -51.61 41.73 -28.22
CA PRO A 286 -51.29 42.74 -29.20
C PRO A 286 -52.52 43.58 -29.56
N SER A 287 -52.60 44.80 -29.03
CA SER A 287 -53.48 45.85 -29.53
C SER A 287 -52.61 46.99 -30.05
N THR A 288 -52.42 47.05 -31.37
CA THR A 288 -52.51 48.28 -32.20
C THR A 288 -52.03 47.97 -33.63
N GLN A 289 -52.98 47.66 -34.50
CA GLN A 289 -52.84 47.96 -35.92
C GLN A 289 -53.16 49.45 -36.10
N THR A 290 -52.23 50.21 -36.69
CA THR A 290 -52.57 51.44 -37.42
C THR A 290 -51.86 51.42 -38.78
N PRO A 291 -52.56 51.79 -39.87
CA PRO A 291 -52.06 51.68 -41.23
C PRO A 291 -51.14 52.85 -41.55
N ARG A 292 -50.01 52.57 -42.22
CA ARG A 292 -49.21 53.62 -42.88
C ARG A 292 -49.37 53.51 -44.38
N SER A 293 -49.91 54.60 -44.92
CA SER A 293 -50.12 54.92 -46.32
C SER A 293 -48.82 54.97 -47.11
N ASP A 294 -48.93 54.55 -48.36
CA ASP A 294 -47.97 54.78 -49.43
C ASP A 294 -47.60 56.26 -49.58
N SER A 295 -46.30 56.53 -49.66
CA SER A 295 -45.77 57.44 -50.68
C SER A 295 -44.25 57.31 -50.78
N SER A 296 -43.82 56.88 -51.97
CA SER A 296 -42.73 57.45 -52.76
C SER A 296 -41.44 57.85 -52.03
N LYS A 297 -40.35 57.07 -52.26
CA LYS A 297 -39.07 57.56 -52.80
C LYS A 297 -38.02 56.43 -52.84
N LYS A 298 -37.48 56.22 -54.04
CA LYS A 298 -36.17 55.64 -54.45
C LYS A 298 -35.18 55.20 -53.35
N CYS A 299 -34.56 54.01 -53.59
CA CYS A 299 -33.14 53.65 -53.35
C CYS A 299 -32.73 52.81 -52.09
N CYS A 300 -31.72 51.94 -52.30
CA CYS A 300 -30.86 51.17 -51.36
C CYS A 300 -31.22 49.72 -50.91
N CYS A 301 -32.19 49.03 -51.50
CA CYS A 301 -32.67 47.74 -50.96
C CYS A 301 -31.79 46.49 -51.23
N ALA A 302 -30.78 46.53 -52.10
CA ALA A 302 -29.98 45.35 -52.43
C ALA A 302 -28.87 45.03 -51.40
N GLU A 303 -28.20 46.06 -50.85
CA GLU A 303 -27.12 45.86 -49.86
C GLU A 303 -27.64 45.47 -48.47
N ASN A 304 -28.75 46.07 -48.03
CA ASN A 304 -29.38 45.70 -46.78
C ASN A 304 -30.02 44.31 -46.85
N SER A 305 -30.61 43.93 -47.99
CA SER A 305 -31.10 42.57 -48.20
C SER A 305 -29.96 41.54 -48.16
N ASN A 306 -28.81 41.83 -48.78
CA ASN A 306 -27.64 40.94 -48.72
C ASN A 306 -27.01 40.84 -47.33
N LYS A 307 -27.01 41.93 -46.53
CA LYS A 307 -26.58 41.87 -45.13
C LYS A 307 -27.53 41.06 -44.26
N ILE A 308 -28.83 41.18 -44.49
CA ILE A 308 -29.85 40.39 -43.78
C ILE A 308 -29.69 38.90 -44.10
N CYS A 309 -29.51 38.52 -45.37
CA CYS A 309 -29.24 37.11 -45.74
C CYS A 309 -27.96 36.57 -45.09
N LYS A 310 -26.85 37.32 -45.09
CA LYS A 310 -25.60 36.89 -44.42
C LYS A 310 -25.73 36.76 -42.89
N LEU A 311 -26.60 37.57 -42.28
CA LEU A 311 -26.88 37.46 -40.85
C LEU A 311 -27.80 36.26 -40.56
N GLN A 312 -28.74 35.94 -41.45
CA GLN A 312 -29.58 34.74 -41.38
C GLN A 312 -28.74 33.46 -41.52
N GLU A 313 -27.84 33.39 -42.50
CA GLU A 313 -26.92 32.23 -42.66
C GLU A 313 -26.05 32.02 -41.42
N LYS A 314 -25.49 33.09 -40.84
CA LYS A 314 -24.71 33.00 -39.59
C LYS A 314 -25.56 32.58 -38.40
N LEU A 315 -26.83 32.98 -38.36
CA LEU A 315 -27.75 32.58 -37.31
C LEU A 315 -28.07 31.09 -37.43
N GLU A 316 -28.36 30.59 -38.62
CA GLU A 316 -28.56 29.16 -38.90
C GLU A 316 -27.32 28.33 -38.57
N GLU A 317 -26.12 28.80 -38.92
CA GLU A 317 -24.87 28.11 -38.59
C GLU A 317 -24.64 28.02 -37.07
N ARG A 318 -25.03 29.07 -36.32
CA ARG A 318 -24.97 29.07 -34.85
C ARG A 318 -26.05 28.19 -34.23
N ILE A 319 -27.25 28.12 -34.80
CA ILE A 319 -28.31 27.21 -34.35
C ILE A 319 -27.84 25.75 -34.49
N LEU A 320 -27.30 25.37 -35.65
CA LEU A 320 -26.73 24.04 -35.87
C LEU A 320 -25.56 23.73 -34.92
N GLN A 321 -24.78 24.74 -34.54
CA GLN A 321 -23.72 24.57 -33.54
C GLN A 321 -24.28 24.32 -32.13
N VAL A 322 -25.35 25.03 -31.75
CA VAL A 322 -26.02 24.81 -30.47
C VAL A 322 -26.61 23.40 -30.42
N GLU A 323 -27.30 22.96 -31.48
CA GLU A 323 -27.86 21.60 -31.54
C GLU A 323 -26.80 20.50 -31.41
N ARG A 324 -25.62 20.67 -32.03
CA ARG A 324 -24.49 19.73 -31.86
C ARG A 324 -23.98 19.70 -30.42
N LEU A 325 -23.81 20.87 -29.80
CA LEU A 325 -23.36 20.95 -28.41
C LEU A 325 -24.39 20.38 -27.44
N GLU A 326 -25.69 20.52 -27.74
CA GLU A 326 -26.76 19.89 -26.96
C GLU A 326 -26.73 18.36 -27.08
N GLN A 327 -26.47 17.82 -28.27
CA GLN A 327 -26.27 16.38 -28.47
C GLN A 327 -25.06 15.86 -27.69
N GLU A 328 -23.89 16.51 -27.80
CA GLU A 328 -22.69 16.16 -27.04
C GLU A 328 -22.95 16.21 -25.52
N LEU A 329 -23.70 17.20 -25.04
CA LEU A 329 -24.08 17.31 -23.62
C LEU A 329 -24.96 16.13 -23.19
N THR A 330 -25.89 15.67 -24.04
CA THR A 330 -26.74 14.50 -23.72
C THR A 330 -25.94 13.20 -23.70
N GLU A 331 -25.00 13.00 -24.62
CA GLU A 331 -24.12 11.83 -24.64
C GLU A 331 -23.19 11.80 -23.42
N LEU A 332 -22.62 12.96 -23.04
CA LEU A 332 -21.83 13.10 -21.83
C LEU A 332 -22.66 12.81 -20.56
N LYS A 333 -23.93 13.21 -20.51
CA LYS A 333 -24.81 12.88 -19.39
C LYS A 333 -25.09 11.38 -19.29
N MET A 334 -25.34 10.71 -20.41
CA MET A 334 -25.57 9.26 -20.44
C MET A 334 -24.33 8.47 -20.03
N THR A 335 -23.16 8.84 -20.55
CA THR A 335 -21.89 8.20 -20.18
C THR A 335 -21.58 8.39 -18.70
N ASN A 336 -21.80 9.59 -18.16
CA ASN A 336 -21.59 9.86 -16.73
C ASN A 336 -22.55 9.04 -15.83
N ALA A 337 -23.80 8.83 -16.26
CA ALA A 337 -24.74 7.96 -15.56
C ALA A 337 -24.28 6.50 -15.53
N ASN A 338 -23.75 5.98 -16.64
CA ASN A 338 -23.19 4.63 -16.70
C ASN A 338 -21.98 4.48 -15.78
N VAL A 339 -21.04 5.44 -15.81
CA VAL A 339 -19.86 5.44 -14.93
C VAL A 339 -20.26 5.47 -13.44
N LEU A 340 -21.31 6.23 -13.08
CA LEU A 340 -21.83 6.24 -11.72
C LEU A 340 -22.42 4.88 -11.29
N SER A 341 -23.13 4.21 -12.19
CA SER A 341 -23.64 2.85 -11.95
C SER A 341 -22.51 1.84 -11.76
N ASP A 342 -21.49 1.89 -12.63
CA ASP A 342 -20.32 1.02 -12.53
C ASP A 342 -19.55 1.28 -11.23
N LYS A 343 -19.36 2.55 -10.85
CA LYS A 343 -18.74 2.92 -9.57
C LYS A 343 -19.49 2.30 -8.39
N LEU A 344 -20.82 2.42 -8.34
CA LEU A 344 -21.64 1.82 -7.27
C LEU A 344 -21.50 0.29 -7.22
N SER A 345 -21.38 -0.37 -8.37
CA SER A 345 -21.16 -1.82 -8.42
C SER A 345 -19.79 -2.21 -7.85
N VAL A 346 -18.75 -1.44 -8.17
CA VAL A 346 -17.38 -1.66 -7.67
C VAL A 346 -17.29 -1.38 -6.17
N ASP A 347 -17.92 -0.30 -5.69
CA ASP A 347 -17.98 0.04 -4.27
C ASP A 347 -18.61 -1.11 -3.45
N LYS A 348 -19.68 -1.73 -3.97
CA LYS A 348 -20.33 -2.88 -3.32
C LYS A 348 -19.45 -4.13 -3.29
N ILE A 349 -18.73 -4.43 -4.38
CA ILE A 349 -17.77 -5.55 -4.42
C ILE A 349 -16.62 -5.32 -3.44
N LEU A 350 -16.14 -4.08 -3.36
CA LEU A 350 -15.08 -3.68 -2.42
C LEU A 350 -15.51 -3.90 -0.97
N GLU A 351 -16.74 -3.49 -0.62
CA GLU A 351 -17.29 -3.67 0.73
C GLU A 351 -17.35 -5.16 1.13
N ILE A 352 -17.90 -6.01 0.26
CA ILE A 352 -17.94 -7.48 0.48
C ILE A 352 -16.52 -8.04 0.66
N THR A 353 -15.58 -7.62 -0.17
CA THR A 353 -14.19 -8.11 -0.12
C THR A 353 -13.49 -7.69 1.18
N LEU A 354 -13.76 -6.49 1.68
CA LEU A 354 -13.22 -6.00 2.96
C LEU A 354 -13.78 -6.80 4.15
N GLU A 355 -15.07 -7.14 4.10
CA GLU A 355 -15.69 -7.97 5.14
C GLU A 355 -15.16 -9.40 5.14
N ASP A 356 -14.96 -10.01 3.97
CA ASP A 356 -14.32 -11.31 3.85
C ASP A 356 -12.87 -11.28 4.34
N LYS A 357 -12.11 -10.24 4.00
CA LYS A 357 -10.75 -10.05 4.52
C LYS A 357 -10.75 -10.00 6.05
N LYS A 358 -11.69 -9.28 6.65
CA LYS A 358 -11.84 -9.20 8.11
C LYS A 358 -12.15 -10.57 8.71
N ARG A 359 -13.14 -11.30 8.15
CA ARG A 359 -13.48 -12.66 8.60
C ARG A 359 -12.31 -13.62 8.51
N MET A 360 -11.54 -13.58 7.43
CA MET A 360 -10.35 -14.42 7.27
C MET A 360 -9.27 -14.05 8.28
N HIS A 361 -9.08 -12.76 8.56
CA HIS A 361 -8.14 -12.31 9.57
C HIS A 361 -8.53 -12.78 10.98
N ASP A 362 -9.80 -12.64 11.35
CA ASP A 362 -10.33 -13.14 12.62
C ASP A 362 -10.13 -14.66 12.74
N ARG A 363 -10.37 -15.41 11.65
CA ARG A 363 -10.16 -16.85 11.61
C ARG A 363 -8.69 -17.26 11.74
N ILE A 364 -7.78 -16.51 11.13
CA ILE A 364 -6.33 -16.72 11.30
C ILE A 364 -5.95 -16.52 12.77
N ASN A 365 -6.42 -15.44 13.40
CA ASN A 365 -6.13 -15.16 14.80
C ASN A 365 -6.64 -16.28 15.74
N GLU A 366 -7.86 -16.80 15.50
CA GLU A 366 -8.39 -17.97 16.23
C GLU A 366 -7.50 -19.21 16.07
N LEU A 367 -7.09 -19.51 14.83
CA LEU A 367 -6.24 -20.68 14.55
C LEU A 367 -4.86 -20.53 15.19
N THR A 368 -4.28 -19.33 15.22
CA THR A 368 -3.01 -19.04 15.90
C THR A 368 -3.11 -19.27 17.41
N ILE A 369 -4.23 -18.91 18.04
CA ILE A 369 -4.45 -19.19 19.48
C ILE A 369 -4.51 -20.71 19.71
N ILE A 370 -5.28 -21.43 18.88
CA ILE A 370 -5.40 -22.90 18.99
C ILE A 370 -4.04 -23.57 18.78
N GLU A 371 -3.25 -23.12 17.80
CA GLU A 371 -1.90 -23.63 17.55
C GLU A 371 -0.98 -23.43 18.75
N HIS A 372 -1.04 -22.25 19.38
CA HIS A 372 -0.28 -21.96 20.59
C HIS A 372 -0.68 -22.88 21.76
N ASP A 373 -1.98 -23.08 21.99
CA ASP A 373 -2.47 -23.96 23.05
C ASP A 373 -2.07 -25.43 22.81
N LEU A 374 -2.13 -25.90 21.57
CA LEU A 374 -1.68 -27.24 21.19
C LEU A 374 -0.17 -27.40 21.39
N MET A 375 0.64 -26.37 21.06
CA MET A 375 2.07 -26.38 21.34
C MET A 375 2.36 -26.53 22.84
N LEU A 376 1.67 -25.78 23.69
CA LEU A 376 1.82 -25.88 25.14
C LEU A 376 1.46 -27.29 25.66
N GLU A 377 0.42 -27.89 25.10
CA GLU A 377 0.02 -29.26 25.46
C GLU A 377 1.04 -30.30 24.99
N ILE A 378 1.62 -30.13 23.79
CA ILE A 378 2.72 -30.98 23.29
C ILE A 378 3.92 -30.90 24.24
N GLU A 379 4.32 -29.69 24.67
CA GLU A 379 5.42 -29.53 25.62
C GLU A 379 5.11 -30.21 26.97
N ARG A 380 3.89 -30.06 27.48
CA ARG A 380 3.45 -30.71 28.71
C ARG A 380 3.55 -32.23 28.60
N LEU A 381 3.06 -32.80 27.50
CA LEU A 381 3.14 -34.23 27.21
C LEU A 381 4.58 -34.73 27.04
N GLN A 382 5.46 -33.93 26.43
CA GLN A 382 6.87 -34.26 26.33
C GLN A 382 7.55 -34.32 27.71
N ARG A 383 7.25 -33.37 28.61
CA ARG A 383 7.79 -33.38 29.98
C ARG A 383 7.30 -34.59 30.78
N THR A 384 6.01 -34.93 30.71
CA THR A 384 5.48 -36.12 31.40
C THR A 384 6.05 -37.41 30.83
N ASN A 385 6.19 -37.52 29.51
CA ASN A 385 6.81 -38.67 28.87
C ASN A 385 8.28 -38.84 29.28
N ALA A 386 9.04 -37.74 29.38
CA ALA A 386 10.41 -37.76 29.87
C ALA A 386 10.49 -38.23 31.34
N LEU A 387 9.59 -37.76 32.20
CA LEU A 387 9.52 -38.20 33.60
C LEU A 387 9.21 -39.71 33.70
N GLN A 388 8.23 -40.19 32.94
CA GLN A 388 7.87 -41.60 32.87
C GLN A 388 9.03 -42.47 32.38
N LYS A 389 9.77 -42.02 31.35
CA LYS A 389 10.98 -42.71 30.89
C LYS A 389 12.07 -42.80 31.97
N SER A 390 12.28 -41.73 32.74
CA SER A 390 13.22 -41.75 33.86
C SER A 390 12.80 -42.73 34.95
N GLN A 391 11.51 -42.75 35.30
CA GLN A 391 10.97 -43.69 36.29
C GLN A 391 11.10 -45.15 35.83
N LEU A 392 10.82 -45.43 34.56
CA LEU A 392 11.02 -46.77 33.99
C LEU A 392 12.48 -47.21 34.05
N ALA A 393 13.41 -46.33 33.68
CA ALA A 393 14.85 -46.62 33.75
C ALA A 393 15.32 -46.90 35.18
N GLU A 394 14.79 -46.16 36.17
CA GLU A 394 15.10 -46.39 37.58
C GLU A 394 14.57 -47.74 38.09
N LEU A 395 13.32 -48.08 37.75
CA LEU A 395 12.73 -49.38 38.08
C LEU A 395 13.48 -50.55 37.41
N GLU A 396 13.90 -50.38 36.15
CA GLU A 396 14.74 -51.36 35.46
C GLU A 396 16.10 -51.54 36.16
N ALA A 397 16.75 -50.44 36.58
CA ALA A 397 18.00 -50.51 37.34
C ALA A 397 17.81 -51.25 38.68
N GLN A 398 16.77 -50.92 39.43
CA GLN A 398 16.44 -51.61 40.70
C GLN A 398 16.15 -53.10 40.48
N ALA A 399 15.45 -53.46 39.41
CA ALA A 399 15.19 -54.85 39.06
C ALA A 399 16.48 -55.60 38.70
N THR A 400 17.37 -55.00 37.92
CA THR A 400 18.66 -55.62 37.58
C THR A 400 19.56 -55.81 38.79
N GLU A 401 19.58 -54.86 39.72
CA GLU A 401 20.34 -54.97 40.97
C GLU A 401 19.77 -56.07 41.87
N SER A 402 18.44 -56.16 41.98
CA SER A 402 17.76 -57.23 42.72
C SER A 402 18.10 -58.62 42.17
N VAL A 403 18.18 -58.76 40.84
CA VAL A 403 18.60 -60.01 40.18
C VAL A 403 20.06 -60.33 40.49
N ARG A 404 20.97 -59.35 40.41
CA ARG A 404 22.40 -59.53 40.76
C ARG A 404 22.59 -59.97 42.20
N VAL A 405 21.87 -59.35 43.14
CA VAL A 405 21.93 -59.72 44.57
C VAL A 405 21.41 -61.15 44.76
N ALA A 406 20.33 -61.54 44.07
CA ALA A 406 19.82 -62.91 44.12
C ALA A 406 20.81 -63.94 43.54
N GLU A 407 21.51 -63.62 42.45
CA GLU A 407 22.54 -64.46 41.85
C GLU A 407 23.78 -64.59 42.75
N SER A 408 24.26 -63.50 43.35
CA SER A 408 25.36 -63.50 44.32
C SER A 408 25.04 -64.34 45.56
N ASN A 409 23.81 -64.24 46.07
CA ASN A 409 23.32 -65.06 47.19
C ASN A 409 23.25 -66.56 46.82
N ARG A 410 22.92 -66.90 45.57
CA ARG A 410 22.99 -68.28 45.06
C ARG A 410 24.42 -68.83 45.00
N VAL A 411 25.39 -68.03 44.53
CA VAL A 411 26.81 -68.45 44.45
C VAL A 411 27.42 -68.66 45.84
N THR A 412 27.01 -67.84 46.82
CA THR A 412 27.44 -67.98 48.22
C THR A 412 26.87 -69.25 48.89
N GLN A 413 25.71 -69.75 48.45
CA GLN A 413 25.17 -71.04 48.93
C GLN A 413 25.89 -72.27 48.35
N VAL A 414 26.51 -72.17 47.16
CA VAL A 414 27.22 -73.30 46.52
C VAL A 414 28.65 -73.49 47.07
N SER A 415 29.21 -72.48 47.76
CA SER A 415 30.58 -72.51 48.29
C SER A 415 30.73 -73.06 49.73
N LYS A 416 29.66 -73.59 50.35
CA LYS A 416 29.80 -74.32 51.62
C LYS A 416 30.17 -75.78 51.33
N PRO A 417 31.27 -76.33 51.89
CA PRO A 417 31.64 -77.72 51.67
C PRO A 417 30.58 -78.65 52.25
N ASN A 418 30.16 -79.62 51.43
CA ASN A 418 29.27 -80.72 51.83
C ASN A 418 29.86 -81.43 53.06
N SER A 419 29.34 -81.14 54.25
CA SER A 419 29.38 -82.08 55.36
C SER A 419 28.17 -83.00 55.21
N VAL A 420 28.45 -84.20 54.72
CA VAL A 420 27.50 -85.32 54.68
C VAL A 420 27.02 -85.57 56.12
N LYS A 421 25.73 -85.34 56.38
CA LYS A 421 25.06 -85.88 57.56
C LYS A 421 23.84 -86.66 57.10
N ALA A 422 23.99 -87.98 57.13
CA ALA A 422 22.93 -88.95 56.96
C ALA A 422 21.80 -88.67 57.96
N THR A 423 20.57 -88.55 57.47
CA THR A 423 19.36 -88.57 58.29
C THR A 423 18.51 -89.77 57.92
N ALA A 424 18.44 -90.71 58.87
CA ALA A 424 17.52 -91.82 58.86
C ALA A 424 16.06 -91.33 58.96
N ARG A 425 15.18 -92.00 58.21
CA ARG A 425 13.73 -92.11 58.46
C ARG A 425 13.48 -92.58 59.91
N PRO A 426 12.39 -92.14 60.56
CA PRO A 426 11.08 -92.82 60.43
C PRO A 426 9.89 -91.83 60.39
N GLY A 427 8.76 -92.14 59.73
CA GLY A 427 7.69 -93.00 60.25
C GLY A 427 6.67 -92.12 61.00
N ALA A 428 5.60 -91.66 60.35
CA ALA A 428 4.26 -92.25 60.42
C ALA A 428 3.68 -92.33 61.84
N SER A 429 2.61 -91.56 62.12
CA SER A 429 1.25 -92.09 62.34
C SER A 429 0.35 -91.09 63.08
N CYS A 430 -0.92 -91.09 62.64
CA CYS A 430 -2.15 -90.51 63.21
C CYS A 430 -2.37 -89.02 63.10
#